data_AF-A0AA37GKY3-F1
#
_entry.id   AF-A0AA37GKY3-F1
#
_cell.length_a   1.000
_cell.length_b   1.000
_cell.length_c   1.000
_cell.angle_alpha   90.00
_cell.angle_beta   90.00
_cell.angle_gamma   90.00
#
_symmetry.space_group_name_H-M   'P 1'
#
loop_
_entity.id
_entity.type
_entity.pdbx_description
1 polymer ?
#
loop_
_entity_poly.entity_id
_entity_poly.type
_entity_poly.pdbx_seq_one_letter_code
_entity_poly.pdbx_strand_id
1 'polypeptide(L)'
;MDMLIERYPAGYIEIMGSVSVQLVYMVVGLFLERLRPPLPSWREFARDLAVGLLLRDAVFYIIHRLWHAPGVYERVHAKHHEIKHPGNHHVLTISYMSVADFMFLYGFPVVGIAKLLEMNLATTLAFSFVSAVGEQVKLLWGTTRTTTIT
;
A
#
# COMPACT_ATOMS: atom_id res chain seq x y z
N MET A 1 21.81 -5.19 -9.33
CA MET A 1 21.17 -4.22 -8.41
C MET A 1 21.31 -2.80 -8.96
N ASP A 2 22.47 -2.49 -9.54
CA ASP A 2 22.84 -1.15 -10.02
C ASP A 2 21.97 -0.61 -11.17
N MET A 3 21.60 -1.45 -12.16
CA MET A 3 20.73 -1.04 -13.27
C MET A 3 19.30 -0.63 -12.87
N LEU A 4 18.78 -1.10 -11.72
CA LEU A 4 17.44 -0.74 -11.25
C LEU A 4 17.44 0.58 -10.50
N ILE A 5 18.49 0.85 -9.72
CA ILE A 5 18.66 2.10 -8.95
C ILE A 5 18.91 3.27 -9.91
N GLU A 6 19.73 3.07 -10.95
CA GLU A 6 19.95 4.10 -11.98
C GLU A 6 18.69 4.39 -12.80
N ARG A 7 17.85 3.38 -13.03
CA ARG A 7 16.64 3.54 -13.86
C ARG A 7 15.43 4.08 -13.10
N TYR A 8 15.36 3.85 -11.77
CA TYR A 8 14.24 4.29 -10.92
C TYR A 8 14.71 4.73 -9.52
N PRO A 9 15.54 5.78 -9.41
CA PRO A 9 16.13 6.19 -8.12
C PRO A 9 15.08 6.60 -7.08
N ALA A 10 13.94 7.16 -7.51
CA ALA A 10 12.84 7.54 -6.63
C ALA A 10 12.09 6.34 -6.05
N GLY A 11 11.82 5.29 -6.84
CA GLY A 11 11.07 4.11 -6.38
C GLY A 11 11.83 3.28 -5.35
N TYR A 12 13.17 3.25 -5.44
CA TYR A 12 14.01 2.59 -4.44
C TYR A 12 14.01 3.33 -3.09
N ILE A 13 14.15 4.67 -3.11
CA ILE A 13 14.13 5.50 -1.90
C ILE A 13 12.77 5.45 -1.22
N GLU A 14 11.68 5.42 -1.99
CA GLU A 14 10.32 5.40 -1.44
C GLU A 14 9.95 4.05 -0.84
N ILE A 15 10.43 2.93 -1.39
CA ILE A 15 10.17 1.60 -0.83
C ILE A 15 11.08 1.30 0.35
N MET A 16 12.38 1.57 0.23
CA MET A 16 13.27 1.44 1.37
C MET A 16 12.86 2.44 2.46
N GLY A 17 12.38 3.63 2.09
CA GLY A 17 11.83 4.63 3.00
C GLY A 17 10.53 4.18 3.66
N SER A 18 9.52 3.76 2.90
CA SER A 18 8.23 3.33 3.43
C SER A 18 8.30 2.02 4.19
N VAL A 19 9.06 1.03 3.71
CA VAL A 19 9.32 -0.22 4.43
C VAL A 19 10.16 0.06 5.68
N SER A 20 11.22 0.87 5.61
CA SER A 20 12.00 1.20 6.82
C SER A 20 11.19 2.03 7.82
N VAL A 21 10.36 2.98 7.36
CA VAL A 21 9.46 3.75 8.22
C VAL A 21 8.40 2.83 8.82
N GLN A 22 7.80 1.92 8.06
CA GLN A 22 6.83 0.94 8.57
C GLN A 22 7.48 -0.05 9.54
N LEU A 23 8.70 -0.52 9.27
CA LEU A 23 9.47 -1.37 10.19
C LEU A 23 9.85 -0.62 11.47
N VAL A 24 10.22 0.66 11.37
CA VAL A 24 10.51 1.53 12.53
C VAL A 24 9.24 1.78 13.33
N TYR A 25 8.13 2.14 12.69
CA TYR A 25 6.83 2.27 13.36
C TYR A 25 6.34 0.94 13.94
N MET A 26 6.69 -0.19 13.34
CA MET A 26 6.39 -1.51 13.87
C MET A 26 7.23 -1.82 15.11
N VAL A 27 8.55 -1.64 15.06
CA VAL A 27 9.44 -1.91 16.20
C VAL A 27 9.15 -0.95 17.36
N VAL A 28 9.03 0.35 17.08
CA VAL A 28 8.69 1.37 18.08
C VAL A 28 7.26 1.20 18.57
N GLY A 29 6.33 0.87 17.67
CA GLY A 29 4.93 0.66 18.01
C GLY A 29 4.72 -0.54 18.91
N LEU A 30 5.30 -1.69 18.57
CA LEU A 30 5.28 -2.89 19.42
C LEU A 30 5.91 -2.64 20.80
N PHE A 31 6.96 -1.80 20.87
CA PHE A 31 7.54 -1.38 22.13
C PHE A 31 6.60 -0.48 22.95
N LEU A 32 5.95 0.50 22.31
CA LEU A 32 4.96 1.38 22.97
C LEU A 32 3.68 0.65 23.38
N GLU A 33 3.31 -0.40 22.65
CA GLU A 33 2.15 -1.24 22.94
C GLU A 33 2.41 -2.22 24.08
N ARG A 34 3.68 -2.58 24.31
CA ARG A 34 4.13 -3.20 25.57
C ARG A 34 3.83 -2.32 26.79
N LEU A 35 3.62 -1.02 26.59
CA LEU A 35 3.36 -0.03 27.63
C LEU A 35 1.86 0.33 27.78
N ARG A 36 0.92 -0.17 26.95
CA ARG A 36 -0.55 0.03 27.06
C ARG A 36 -1.37 -1.23 26.60
N PRO A 37 -2.71 -1.16 26.42
CA PRO A 37 -3.71 -2.14 26.92
C PRO A 37 -3.61 -3.54 26.27
N PRO A 38 -4.34 -4.57 26.78
CA PRO A 38 -4.24 -5.94 26.28
C PRO A 38 -4.45 -6.05 24.77
N LEU A 39 -3.66 -6.94 24.16
CA LEU A 39 -3.77 -7.32 22.75
C LEU A 39 -5.22 -7.70 22.40
N PRO A 40 -5.64 -7.47 21.14
CA PRO A 40 -7.00 -7.79 20.74
C PRO A 40 -7.17 -9.31 20.78
N SER A 41 -8.41 -9.79 20.95
CA SER A 41 -8.67 -11.21 20.75
C SER A 41 -8.35 -11.61 19.30
N TRP A 42 -7.98 -12.87 19.07
CA TRP A 42 -7.74 -13.37 17.71
C TRP A 42 -8.94 -13.18 16.78
N ARG A 43 -10.16 -13.20 17.33
CA ARG A 43 -11.41 -12.96 16.59
C ARG A 43 -11.52 -11.51 16.14
N GLU A 44 -11.24 -10.55 17.02
CA GLU A 44 -11.24 -9.12 16.68
C GLU A 44 -10.15 -8.81 15.67
N PHE A 45 -8.93 -9.32 15.90
CA PHE A 45 -7.82 -9.17 14.97
C PHE A 45 -8.16 -9.68 13.56
N ALA A 46 -8.70 -10.91 13.45
CA ALA A 46 -9.07 -11.49 12.17
C ALA A 46 -10.23 -10.74 11.49
N ARG A 47 -11.25 -10.33 12.26
CA ARG A 47 -12.37 -9.52 11.76
C ARG A 47 -11.85 -8.20 11.20
N ASP A 48 -11.03 -7.48 11.95
CA ASP A 48 -10.57 -6.15 11.58
C ASP A 48 -9.62 -6.20 10.38
N LEU A 49 -8.76 -7.22 10.28
CA LEU A 49 -7.99 -7.46 9.07
C LEU A 49 -8.89 -7.74 7.86
N ALA A 50 -9.85 -8.66 7.98
CA ALA A 50 -10.70 -9.03 6.86
C ALA A 50 -11.57 -7.86 6.39
N VAL A 51 -12.27 -7.19 7.31
CA VAL A 51 -13.12 -6.04 7.02
C VAL A 51 -12.27 -4.86 6.55
N GLY A 52 -11.13 -4.61 7.18
CA GLY A 52 -10.22 -3.53 6.82
C GLY A 52 -9.70 -3.67 5.40
N LEU A 53 -9.27 -4.86 4.98
CA LEU A 53 -8.80 -5.12 3.62
C LEU A 53 -9.89 -4.92 2.57
N LEU A 54 -11.14 -5.34 2.86
CA LEU A 54 -12.27 -5.12 1.96
C LEU A 54 -12.62 -3.63 1.83
N LEU A 55 -12.68 -2.91 2.95
CA LEU A 55 -12.90 -1.46 2.95
C LEU A 55 -11.77 -0.75 2.20
N ARG A 56 -10.53 -1.21 2.36
CA ARG A 56 -9.37 -0.63 1.70
C ARG A 56 -9.48 -0.77 0.19
N ASP A 57 -9.82 -1.95 -0.31
CA ASP A 57 -10.00 -2.18 -1.75
C ASP A 57 -11.16 -1.32 -2.29
N ALA A 58 -12.27 -1.18 -1.55
CA ALA A 58 -13.39 -0.32 -1.94
C ALA A 58 -13.02 1.17 -1.98
N VAL A 59 -12.38 1.69 -0.93
CA VAL A 59 -11.94 3.09 -0.83
C VAL A 59 -10.89 3.40 -1.89
N PHE A 60 -9.90 2.51 -2.07
CA PHE A 60 -8.89 2.63 -3.12
C PHE A 60 -9.56 2.76 -4.49
N TYR A 61 -10.51 1.87 -4.81
CA TYR A 61 -11.21 1.91 -6.09
C TYR A 61 -11.91 3.24 -6.33
N ILE A 62 -12.64 3.75 -5.32
CA ILE A 62 -13.35 5.02 -5.42
C ILE A 62 -12.39 6.17 -5.65
N ILE A 63 -11.34 6.29 -4.82
CA ILE A 63 -10.38 7.40 -4.93
C ILE A 63 -9.61 7.31 -6.25
N HIS A 64 -9.14 6.12 -6.62
CA HIS A 64 -8.48 5.88 -7.89
C HIS A 64 -9.37 6.32 -9.06
N ARG A 65 -10.66 5.98 -9.05
CA ARG A 65 -11.61 6.42 -10.08
C ARG A 65 -11.78 7.94 -10.12
N LEU A 66 -11.81 8.61 -8.97
CA LEU A 66 -11.84 10.07 -8.89
C LEU A 66 -10.56 10.71 -9.43
N TRP A 67 -9.42 10.06 -9.24
CA TRP A 67 -8.13 10.49 -9.78
C TRP A 67 -8.01 10.38 -11.30
N HIS A 68 -8.85 9.54 -11.91
CA HIS A 68 -9.04 9.49 -13.36
C HIS A 68 -10.01 10.56 -13.90
N ALA A 69 -10.58 11.42 -13.04
CA ALA A 69 -11.46 12.48 -13.51
C ALA A 69 -10.68 13.54 -14.31
N PRO A 70 -11.29 14.14 -15.37
CA PRO A 70 -10.67 15.21 -16.13
C PRO A 70 -10.23 16.38 -15.26
N GLY A 71 -9.03 16.90 -15.48
CA GLY A 71 -8.42 17.98 -14.71
C GLY A 71 -7.68 17.51 -13.45
N VAL A 72 -8.07 16.38 -12.86
CA VAL A 72 -7.35 15.77 -11.73
C VAL A 72 -6.26 14.83 -12.26
N TYR A 73 -6.61 14.02 -13.25
CA TYR A 73 -5.71 13.05 -13.86
C TYR A 73 -4.39 13.66 -14.31
N GLU A 74 -4.45 14.72 -15.12
CA GLU A 74 -3.29 15.34 -15.76
C GLU A 74 -2.34 15.97 -14.72
N ARG A 75 -2.86 16.35 -13.56
CA ARG A 75 -2.11 17.04 -12.51
C ARG A 75 -1.52 16.10 -11.48
N VAL A 76 -2.20 14.98 -11.21
CA VAL A 76 -1.85 14.11 -10.07
C VAL A 76 -1.56 12.69 -10.50
N HIS A 77 -2.47 12.09 -11.27
CA HIS A 77 -2.45 10.65 -11.51
C HIS A 77 -1.73 10.22 -12.79
N ALA A 78 -1.47 11.16 -13.71
CA ALA A 78 -0.76 10.90 -14.97
C ALA A 78 0.61 10.27 -14.74
N LYS A 79 1.36 10.73 -13.73
CA LYS A 79 2.68 10.18 -13.37
C LYS A 79 2.60 8.70 -13.01
N HIS A 80 1.59 8.31 -12.23
CA HIS A 80 1.38 6.91 -11.85
C HIS A 80 1.13 6.01 -13.07
N HIS A 81 0.50 6.54 -14.13
CA HIS A 81 0.23 5.82 -15.39
C HIS A 81 1.33 5.94 -16.45
N GLU A 82 2.46 6.59 -16.17
CA GLU A 82 3.63 6.57 -17.07
C GLU A 82 4.17 5.15 -17.24
N ILE A 83 4.10 4.35 -16.17
CA ILE A 83 4.48 2.94 -16.20
C ILE A 83 3.26 2.11 -16.58
N LYS A 84 3.18 1.78 -17.87
CA LYS A 84 2.18 0.87 -18.41
C LYS A 84 2.59 -0.57 -18.15
N HIS A 85 1.63 -1.43 -17.78
CA HIS A 85 1.88 -2.84 -17.47
C HIS A 85 2.91 -3.07 -16.34
N PRO A 86 2.65 -2.56 -15.12
CA PRO A 86 3.58 -2.67 -14.00
C PRO A 86 4.02 -4.12 -13.69
N GLY A 87 3.19 -5.12 -14.01
CA GLY A 87 3.52 -6.53 -13.86
C GLY A 87 4.68 -7.03 -14.74
N ASN A 88 4.92 -6.38 -15.89
CA ASN A 88 6.07 -6.66 -16.75
C ASN A 88 7.34 -5.91 -16.29
N HIS A 89 7.20 -5.09 -15.26
CA HIS A 89 8.27 -4.31 -14.67
C HIS A 89 8.58 -4.83 -13.28
N HIS A 90 9.68 -4.33 -12.72
CA HIS A 90 10.08 -4.72 -11.37
C HIS A 90 8.98 -4.32 -10.37
N VAL A 91 8.76 -5.12 -9.33
CA VAL A 91 7.74 -4.89 -8.28
C VAL A 91 7.81 -3.47 -7.70
N LEU A 92 9.00 -2.87 -7.70
CA LEU A 92 9.25 -1.51 -7.20
C LEU A 92 8.68 -0.39 -8.08
N THR A 93 8.33 -0.69 -9.34
CA THR A 93 7.80 0.31 -10.28
C THR A 93 6.37 0.73 -9.94
N ILE A 94 5.65 -0.03 -9.13
CA ILE A 94 4.28 0.35 -8.74
C ILE A 94 4.27 1.49 -7.73
N SER A 95 5.39 1.72 -7.04
CA SER A 95 5.61 2.88 -6.18
C SER A 95 6.05 4.12 -6.97
N TYR A 96 6.13 4.03 -8.30
CA TYR A 96 6.34 5.20 -9.13
C TYR A 96 5.01 5.98 -9.21
N MET A 97 4.84 6.92 -8.29
CA MET A 97 3.63 7.72 -8.20
C MET A 97 3.93 9.13 -7.71
N SER A 98 2.94 10.01 -7.74
CA SER A 98 3.06 11.31 -7.09
C SER A 98 2.92 11.17 -5.56
N VAL A 99 3.42 12.14 -4.79
CA VAL A 99 3.20 12.16 -3.32
C VAL A 99 1.70 12.17 -3.00
N ALA A 100 0.89 12.82 -3.83
CA ALA A 100 -0.56 12.83 -3.65
C ALA A 100 -1.18 11.46 -3.95
N ASP A 101 -0.75 10.74 -4.98
CA ASP A 101 -1.16 9.34 -5.18
C ASP A 101 -0.80 8.49 -3.96
N PHE A 102 0.42 8.61 -3.44
CA PHE A 102 0.85 7.87 -2.25
C PHE A 102 -0.04 8.16 -1.04
N MET A 103 -0.32 9.44 -0.77
CA MET A 103 -1.15 9.83 0.37
C MET A 103 -2.61 9.40 0.21
N PHE A 104 -3.20 9.55 -0.98
CA PHE A 104 -4.64 9.33 -1.17
C PHE A 104 -5.01 7.90 -1.58
N LEU A 105 -4.12 7.16 -2.24
CA LEU A 105 -4.34 5.77 -2.62
C LEU A 105 -3.80 4.78 -1.57
N TYR A 106 -2.92 5.22 -0.67
CA TYR A 106 -2.35 4.37 0.38
C TYR A 106 -2.48 4.97 1.78
N GLY A 107 -1.84 6.11 2.05
CA GLY A 107 -1.75 6.68 3.40
C GLY A 107 -3.09 6.91 4.10
N PHE A 108 -3.94 7.78 3.54
CA PHE A 108 -5.24 8.12 4.10
C PHE A 108 -6.22 6.95 4.13
N PRO A 109 -6.34 6.09 3.09
CA PRO A 109 -7.15 4.88 3.19
C PRO A 109 -6.73 3.99 4.36
N VAL A 110 -5.44 3.68 4.51
CA VAL A 110 -4.95 2.78 5.57
C VAL A 110 -5.21 3.39 6.95
N VAL A 111 -4.80 4.65 7.17
CA VAL A 111 -4.97 5.32 8.47
C VAL A 111 -6.45 5.56 8.79
N GLY A 112 -7.23 5.99 7.79
CA GLY A 112 -8.66 6.27 7.93
C GLY A 112 -9.46 5.01 8.28
N ILE A 113 -9.19 3.89 7.64
CA ILE A 113 -9.84 2.60 7.93
C ILE A 113 -9.42 2.07 9.30
N ALA A 114 -8.13 2.13 9.63
CA ALA A 114 -7.66 1.72 10.94
C ALA A 114 -8.33 2.53 12.06
N LYS A 115 -8.52 3.84 11.84
CA LYS A 115 -9.24 4.70 12.77
C LYS A 115 -10.74 4.40 12.83
N LEU A 116 -11.37 4.15 11.69
CA LEU A 116 -12.79 3.81 11.59
C LEU A 116 -13.14 2.50 12.31
N LEU A 117 -12.25 1.51 12.22
CA LEU A 117 -12.39 0.21 12.88
C LEU A 117 -11.84 0.20 14.31
N GLU A 118 -11.37 1.35 14.81
CA GLU A 118 -10.75 1.50 16.14
C GLU A 118 -9.64 0.48 16.40
N MET A 119 -8.85 0.18 15.36
CA MET A 119 -7.73 -0.75 15.47
C MET A 119 -6.70 -0.25 16.48
N ASN A 120 -6.24 -1.16 17.35
CA ASN A 120 -5.01 -0.90 18.10
C ASN A 120 -3.80 -0.86 17.16
N LEU A 121 -2.65 -0.46 17.70
CA LEU A 121 -1.46 -0.25 16.92
C LEU A 121 -0.95 -1.55 16.30
N ALA A 122 -1.02 -2.68 17.00
CA ALA A 122 -0.62 -3.99 16.49
C ALA A 122 -1.47 -4.41 15.28
N THR A 123 -2.79 -4.24 15.37
CA THR A 123 -3.72 -4.54 14.27
C THR A 123 -3.53 -3.57 13.12
N THR A 124 -3.31 -2.28 13.41
CA THR A 124 -3.02 -1.25 12.40
C THR A 124 -1.74 -1.55 11.63
N LEU A 125 -0.68 -1.97 12.33
CA LEU A 125 0.60 -2.35 11.72
C LEU A 125 0.44 -3.60 10.85
N ALA A 126 -0.24 -4.63 11.35
CA ALA A 126 -0.52 -5.84 10.59
C ALA A 126 -1.37 -5.53 9.34
N PHE A 127 -2.41 -4.71 9.49
CA PHE A 127 -3.26 -4.27 8.39
C PHE A 127 -2.48 -3.49 7.33
N SER A 128 -1.68 -2.52 7.74
CA SER A 128 -0.81 -1.75 6.84
C SER A 128 0.16 -2.66 6.09
N PHE A 129 0.83 -3.57 6.81
CA PHE A 129 1.79 -4.49 6.20
C PHE A 129 1.14 -5.41 5.17
N VAL A 130 0.01 -6.04 5.52
CA VAL A 130 -0.73 -6.92 4.61
C VAL A 130 -1.27 -6.14 3.42
N SER A 131 -1.74 -4.90 3.62
CA SER A 131 -2.17 -4.03 2.53
C SER A 131 -1.03 -3.72 1.56
N ALA A 132 0.16 -3.36 2.05
CA ALA A 132 1.31 -3.08 1.20
C ALA A 132 1.80 -4.31 0.44
N VAL A 133 2.00 -5.44 1.13
CA VAL A 133 2.56 -6.66 0.53
C VAL A 133 1.54 -7.36 -0.37
N GLY A 134 0.26 -7.36 0.02
CA GLY A 134 -0.82 -7.98 -0.75
C GLY A 134 -0.95 -7.41 -2.16
N GLU A 135 -0.75 -6.09 -2.32
CA GLU A 135 -0.73 -5.46 -3.64
C GLU A 135 0.46 -5.93 -4.50
N GLN A 136 1.65 -6.02 -3.92
CA GLN A 136 2.84 -6.54 -4.62
C GLN A 136 2.61 -7.97 -5.11
N VAL A 137 2.03 -8.81 -4.25
CA VAL A 137 1.71 -10.21 -4.53
C VAL A 137 0.67 -10.33 -5.65
N LYS A 138 -0.43 -9.57 -5.58
CA LYS A 138 -1.49 -9.56 -6.63
C LYS A 138 -0.91 -9.27 -8.02
N LEU A 139 0.07 -8.37 -8.10
CA LEU A 139 0.69 -7.97 -9.37
C LEU A 139 1.67 -9.02 -9.92
N LEU A 140 2.44 -9.68 -9.05
CA LEU A 140 3.32 -10.78 -9.45
C LEU A 140 2.52 -11.97 -10.02
N TRP A 141 1.41 -12.33 -9.37
CA TRP A 141 0.55 -13.43 -9.83
C TRP A 141 -0.40 -13.06 -10.98
N GLY A 142 -0.84 -11.81 -11.08
CA GLY A 142 -1.69 -11.36 -12.18
C GLY A 142 -1.00 -11.42 -13.55
N THR A 143 0.33 -11.24 -13.57
CA THR A 143 1.13 -11.22 -14.80
C THR A 143 1.30 -12.63 -15.39
N THR A 144 1.31 -13.68 -14.58
CA THR A 144 1.52 -15.06 -15.03
C THR A 144 0.36 -15.64 -15.85
N ARG A 145 -0.83 -15.03 -15.82
CA ARG A 145 -2.00 -15.49 -16.60
C ARG A 145 -2.15 -14.84 -17.97
N THR A 146 -1.38 -13.82 -18.30
CA THR A 146 -1.56 -13.06 -19.56
C THR A 146 -0.52 -13.42 -20.63
N THR A 147 0.47 -14.25 -20.31
CA THR A 147 1.58 -14.64 -21.21
C THR A 147 1.34 -15.95 -21.97
N THR A 148 0.11 -16.47 -22.05
CA THR A 148 -0.21 -17.72 -22.78
C THR A 148 -1.19 -17.53 -23.93
N ILE A 149 -1.20 -16.36 -24.57
CA ILE A 149 -1.84 -16.17 -25.88
C ILE A 149 -0.92 -15.33 -26.76
N THR A 150 0.01 -16.01 -27.44
CA THR A 150 0.52 -15.74 -28.79
C THR A 150 1.41 -16.90 -29.19
#